data_AF-A0A432T4L7-F1
#
_entry.id   AF-A0A432T4L7-F1
#
_cell.length_a   1.000
_cell.length_b   1.000
_cell.length_c   1.000
_cell.angle_alpha   90.00
_cell.angle_beta   90.00
_cell.angle_gamma   90.00
#
_symmetry.space_group_name_H-M   'P 1'
#
loop_
_entity.id
_entity.type
_entity.pdbx_description
1 polymer ?
#
loop_
_entity_poly.entity_id
_entity_poly.type
_entity_poly.pdbx_seq_one_letter_code
_entity_poly.pdbx_strand_id
1 'polypeptide(L)'
;LQDIAQYLPPWCQQPVIRVHQNFYGPFAGQANMLIRSRDTQRLLHLLGHNQGVFISASDIDAVVELGNIVLSAFVATLHQITQQVKIQ
;
A
#
# COMPACT_ATOMS: atom_id res chain seq x y z
N LEU A 1 -10.72 -2.67 -21.15
CA LEU A 1 -9.54 -2.46 -20.27
C LEU A 1 -8.28 -3.21 -20.72
N GLN A 2 -8.33 -4.12 -21.71
CA GLN A 2 -7.16 -4.92 -22.15
C GLN A 2 -6.22 -4.22 -23.16
N ASP A 3 -6.67 -3.19 -23.88
CA ASP A 3 -5.88 -2.62 -25.00
C ASP A 3 -4.81 -1.58 -24.63
N ILE A 4 -4.80 -1.04 -23.41
CA ILE A 4 -3.90 0.07 -23.05
C ILE A 4 -2.57 -0.44 -22.47
N ALA A 5 -2.51 -1.69 -22.00
CA ALA A 5 -1.33 -2.24 -21.34
C ALA A 5 -0.08 -2.35 -22.24
N GLN A 6 -0.29 -2.45 -23.55
CA GLN A 6 0.75 -2.52 -24.58
C GLN A 6 1.43 -1.18 -24.89
N TYR A 7 0.80 -0.06 -24.51
CA TYR A 7 1.38 1.29 -24.64
C TYR A 7 1.98 1.82 -23.35
N LEU A 8 1.82 1.06 -22.25
CA LEU A 8 2.42 1.42 -20.99
C LEU A 8 3.93 1.14 -21.05
N PRO A 9 4.76 2.10 -20.64
CA PRO A 9 6.21 1.90 -20.59
C PRO A 9 6.57 0.64 -19.78
N PRO A 10 7.71 -0.03 -20.04
CA PRO A 10 8.09 -1.26 -19.35
C PRO A 10 8.13 -1.13 -17.81
N TRP A 11 8.37 0.08 -17.30
CA TRP A 11 8.32 0.38 -15.87
C TRP A 11 6.91 0.42 -15.27
N CYS A 12 5.86 0.61 -16.08
CA CYS A 12 4.45 0.44 -15.72
C CYS A 12 3.98 -1.02 -15.74
N GLN A 13 4.74 -1.92 -16.36
CA GLN A 13 4.43 -3.36 -16.41
C GLN A 13 4.99 -4.14 -15.20
N GLN A 14 5.63 -3.46 -14.25
CA GLN A 14 6.12 -4.12 -13.04
C GLN A 14 4.94 -4.54 -12.17
N PRO A 15 4.92 -5.78 -11.67
CA PRO A 15 3.93 -6.19 -10.69
C PRO A 15 4.00 -5.26 -9.47
N VAL A 16 2.81 -4.84 -9.02
CA VAL A 16 2.63 -4.01 -7.83
C VAL A 16 1.64 -4.70 -6.90
N ILE A 17 1.93 -4.67 -5.61
CA ILE A 17 0.95 -4.99 -4.58
C ILE A 17 0.21 -3.69 -4.26
N ARG A 18 -1.12 -3.72 -4.41
CA ARG A 18 -1.99 -2.60 -4.08
C ARG A 18 -2.67 -2.89 -2.75
N VAL A 19 -2.43 -2.03 -1.76
CA VAL A 19 -3.20 -2.00 -0.52
C VAL A 19 -4.18 -0.85 -0.61
N HIS A 20 -5.47 -1.16 -0.46
CA HIS A 20 -6.55 -0.21 -0.60
C HIS A 20 -7.39 -0.20 0.68
N GLN A 21 -7.56 0.98 1.26
CA GLN A 21 -8.34 1.17 2.48
C GLN A 21 -9.35 2.30 2.26
N ASN A 22 -10.62 1.99 2.50
CA ASN A 22 -11.65 3.01 2.66
C ASN A 22 -11.61 3.49 4.11
N PHE A 23 -11.74 4.79 4.34
CA PHE A 23 -11.84 5.35 5.67
C PHE A 23 -13.03 6.30 5.77
N TYR A 24 -13.62 6.34 6.97
CA TYR A 24 -14.84 7.09 7.27
C TYR A 24 -14.70 7.79 8.63
N GLY A 25 -15.33 8.95 8.77
CA GLY A 25 -15.23 9.78 9.96
C GLY A 25 -15.55 11.24 9.64
N PRO A 26 -14.97 12.22 10.35
CA PRO A 26 -15.17 13.64 10.06
C PRO A 26 -14.68 14.09 8.67
N PHE A 27 -13.97 13.23 7.96
CA PHE A 27 -13.83 13.21 6.51
C PHE A 27 -13.82 11.74 6.06
N ALA A 28 -14.25 11.47 4.82
CA ALA A 28 -14.31 10.13 4.24
C ALA A 28 -13.54 10.12 2.93
N GLY A 29 -12.95 8.98 2.58
CA GLY A 29 -12.15 8.86 1.38
C GLY A 29 -11.56 7.49 1.17
N GLN A 30 -10.67 7.42 0.18
CA GLN A 30 -9.98 6.20 -0.20
C GLN A 30 -8.48 6.45 -0.15
N ALA A 31 -7.75 5.59 0.54
CA ALA A 31 -6.31 5.58 0.56
C ALA A 31 -5.79 4.39 -0.26
N ASN A 32 -4.82 4.66 -1.12
CA ASN A 32 -4.20 3.66 -1.98
C ASN A 32 -2.69 3.69 -1.76
N MET A 33 -2.13 2.55 -1.38
CA MET A 33 -0.69 2.34 -1.32
C MET A 33 -0.29 1.37 -2.43
N LEU A 34 0.69 1.76 -3.23
CA LEU A 34 1.24 0.94 -4.31
C LEU A 34 2.67 0.56 -3.93
N ILE A 35 2.92 -0.73 -3.80
CA ILE A 35 4.22 -1.29 -3.41
C ILE A 35 4.78 -2.04 -4.62
N ARG A 36 5.94 -1.63 -5.11
CA ARG A 36 6.61 -2.35 -6.20
C ARG A 36 7.08 -3.72 -5.71
N SER A 37 7.05 -4.74 -6.57
CA SER A 37 7.53 -6.08 -6.19
C SER A 37 8.98 -6.10 -5.69
N ARG A 38 9.86 -5.24 -6.21
CA ARG A 38 11.24 -5.13 -5.70
C ARG A 38 11.32 -4.64 -4.25
N ASP A 39 10.39 -3.78 -3.85
CA ASP A 39 10.31 -3.23 -2.50
C ASP A 39 9.58 -4.22 -1.58
N THR A 40 8.66 -5.02 -2.14
CA THR A 40 8.00 -6.14 -1.45
C THR A 40 9.01 -7.15 -0.92
N GLN A 41 9.96 -7.59 -1.75
CA GLN A 41 11.01 -8.54 -1.32
C GLN A 41 11.86 -7.99 -0.17
N ARG A 42 12.16 -6.68 -0.20
CA ARG A 42 12.88 -6.01 0.88
C ARG A 42 12.06 -5.96 2.16
N LEU A 43 10.77 -5.67 2.06
CA LEU A 43 9.85 -5.67 3.21
C LEU A 43 9.74 -7.07 3.83
N LEU A 44 9.58 -8.11 3.01
CA LEU A 44 9.51 -9.49 3.47
C LEU A 44 10.79 -9.93 4.20
N HIS A 45 11.96 -9.55 3.67
CA HIS A 45 13.22 -9.79 4.35
C HIS A 45 13.29 -9.11 5.72
N LEU A 46 12.80 -7.86 5.84
CA LEU A 46 12.73 -7.16 7.12
C LEU A 46 11.74 -7.81 8.10
N LEU A 47 10.69 -8.46 7.59
CA LEU A 47 9.70 -9.21 8.37
C LEU A 47 10.20 -10.61 8.78
N GLY A 48 11.44 -10.97 8.45
CA GLY A 48 12.03 -12.26 8.79
C GLY A 48 11.57 -13.41 7.88
N HIS A 49 10.88 -13.11 6.78
CA HIS A 49 10.56 -14.13 5.77
C HIS A 49 11.78 -14.41 4.90
N ASN A 50 12.13 -15.69 4.77
CA ASN A 50 13.23 -16.14 3.94
C ASN A 50 12.91 -15.87 2.46
N GLN A 51 13.88 -15.29 1.74
CA GLN A 51 13.76 -14.96 0.33
C GLN A 51 13.70 -16.25 -0.52
N GLY A 52 12.53 -16.84 -0.63
CA GLY A 52 12.24 -17.80 -1.68
C GLY A 52 12.23 -17.12 -3.05
N VAL A 53 12.49 -17.90 -4.11
CA VAL A 53 12.38 -17.42 -5.50
C VAL A 53 10.94 -16.95 -5.83
N PHE A 54 9.96 -17.40 -5.05
CA PHE A 54 8.54 -17.11 -5.23
C PHE A 54 7.95 -16.47 -3.97
N ILE A 55 7.14 -15.42 -4.19
CA ILE A 55 6.33 -14.78 -3.16
C ILE A 55 5.11 -15.67 -2.91
N SER A 56 4.96 -16.18 -1.69
CA SER A 56 3.82 -16.99 -1.27
C SER A 56 2.58 -16.13 -0.99
N ALA A 57 1.40 -16.76 -0.85
CA ALA A 57 0.20 -16.04 -0.42
C ALA A 57 0.38 -15.41 0.98
N SER A 58 1.03 -16.12 1.91
CA SER A 58 1.33 -15.58 3.25
C SER A 58 2.27 -14.38 3.24
N ASP A 59 3.18 -14.31 2.26
CA ASP A 59 4.02 -13.13 2.06
C ASP A 59 3.21 -11.92 1.60
N ILE A 60 2.26 -12.15 0.68
CA ILE A 60 1.35 -11.09 0.23
C ILE A 60 0.52 -10.59 1.41
N ASP A 61 -0.02 -11.49 2.24
CA ASP A 61 -0.80 -11.13 3.43
C ASP A 61 0.02 -10.29 4.42
N ALA A 62 1.28 -10.68 4.68
CA ALA A 62 2.17 -9.92 5.56
C ALA A 62 2.44 -8.50 5.02
N VAL A 63 2.62 -8.35 3.71
CA VAL A 63 2.85 -7.05 3.07
C VAL A 63 1.57 -6.21 3.04
N VAL A 64 0.41 -6.84 2.81
CA VAL A 64 -0.89 -6.18 2.88
C VAL A 64 -1.14 -5.67 4.30
N GLU A 65 -0.83 -6.47 5.31
CA GLU A 65 -0.98 -6.07 6.72
C GLU A 65 -0.08 -4.89 7.07
N LEU A 66 1.19 -4.93 6.63
CA LEU A 66 2.09 -3.79 6.78
C LEU A 66 1.53 -2.53 6.10
N GLY A 67 0.97 -2.67 4.89
CA GLY A 67 0.31 -1.57 4.21
C GLY A 67 -0.92 -1.04 4.96
N ASN A 68 -1.73 -1.91 5.56
CA ASN A 68 -2.87 -1.52 6.38
C ASN A 68 -2.44 -0.71 7.61
N ILE A 69 -1.37 -1.13 8.29
CA ILE A 69 -0.82 -0.41 9.44
C ILE A 69 -0.38 1.00 9.03
N VAL A 70 0.40 1.11 7.94
CA VAL A 70 0.91 2.38 7.44
C VAL A 70 -0.23 3.31 7.01
N LEU A 71 -1.20 2.80 6.24
CA LEU A 71 -2.35 3.58 5.80
C LEU A 71 -3.20 4.05 6.98
N SER A 72 -3.42 3.19 7.98
CA SER A 72 -4.19 3.55 9.17
C SER A 72 -3.49 4.66 9.97
N ALA A 73 -2.16 4.56 10.15
CA ALA A 73 -1.37 5.61 10.81
C ALA A 73 -1.40 6.93 10.04
N PHE A 74 -1.33 6.88 8.72
CA PHE A 74 -1.44 8.06 7.86
C PHE A 74 -2.81 8.74 7.98
N VAL A 75 -3.89 7.97 7.89
CA VAL A 75 -5.27 8.48 8.03
C VAL A 75 -5.48 9.08 9.43
N ALA A 76 -4.99 8.43 10.48
CA ALA A 76 -5.06 8.96 11.84
C ALA A 76 -4.30 10.29 11.99
N THR A 77 -3.13 10.41 11.37
CA THR A 77 -2.33 11.65 11.38
C THR A 77 -3.05 12.77 10.63
N LEU A 78 -3.60 12.50 9.44
CA LEU A 78 -4.43 13.47 8.71
C LEU A 78 -5.62 13.93 9.56
N HIS A 79 -6.23 13.00 10.30
CA HIS A 79 -7.33 13.32 11.19
C HIS A 79 -6.92 14.27 12.31
N GLN A 80 -5.79 14.05 12.97
CA GLN A 80 -5.28 14.94 14.00
C GLN A 80 -4.97 16.34 13.45
N ILE A 81 -4.30 16.44 12.29
CA ILE A 81 -3.97 17.72 11.66
C ILE A 81 -5.24 18.50 11.31
N THR A 82 -6.23 17.84 10.70
CA THR A 82 -7.49 18.49 10.31
C THR A 82 -8.32 18.97 11.50
N GLN A 83 -8.22 18.30 12.65
CA GLN A 83 -8.85 18.79 13.89
C GLN A 83 -8.16 20.04 14.44
N GLN A 84 -6.83 20.13 14.36
CA GLN A 84 -6.08 21.31 14.82
C GLN A 84 -6.40 22.56 13.99
N VAL A 85 -6.60 22.41 12.68
CA VAL A 85 -6.92 23.54 11.78
C VAL A 85 -8.31 24.12 12.03
N LYS A 86 -9.27 23.34 12.57
CA LYS A 86 -10.64 23.81 12.86
C LYS A 86 -10.76 24.68 14.13
N ILE A 87 -9.67 24.85 14.89
CA ILE A 87 -9.66 25.61 16.17
C ILE A 87 -9.16 27.06 15.95
N GLN A 88 -9.02 27.52 14.71
CA GLN A 88 -8.72 28.93 14.36
C GLN A 88 -9.91 29.57 13.65
#